data_AF-A0A6P3J3E3-F1
#
_entry.id   AF-A0A6P3J3E3-F1
#
_cell.length_a   1.000
_cell.length_b   1.000
_cell.length_c   1.000
_cell.angle_alpha   90.00
_cell.angle_beta   90.00
_cell.angle_gamma   90.00
#
_symmetry.space_group_name_H-M   'P 1'
#
loop_
_entity.id
_entity.type
_entity.pdbx_description
1 polymer ?
#
loop_
_entity_poly.entity_id
_entity_poly.type
_entity_poly.pdbx_seq_one_letter_code
_entity_poly.pdbx_strand_id
1 'polypeptide(L)'
;MGLEMLKGTLAERIRAGGAGVPAFYTPTAYGTLVQEGGAPIRYLPDGHIAILSQPREVREFHGQHYLLEHAITADFALVKGWKADWAGNVIFRASARNFNVPMCKAARTSVVEVEEIVDVGSIAPEDIHVPNIYVDRIIQGEKYEKRIERLTVRKEDDEICTSSDNIRTRIIKRAALEFEDGMYANLGIGIPLLAPNYISPNITVHLHSENGILGLGPFPLKEEVAADLINAGKQTVTLLPGGSFFSSDESFAMIRGGHINLTLLGAMQVSKYGDLANWMIPGKKVTGMGGAMDLVSSSKTRVVVTMEHCNKANEPKIVEKCTMPLTGKRCVDRIITEKAVFDVHKKTGLTLMELWDGLTVEDIKKSTGSPFAVSPSLRPMQQVKM
;
A
#
# COMPACT_ATOMS: atom_id res chain seq x y z
N MET A 1 1.57 4.41 -20.37
CA MET A 1 1.51 5.62 -19.51
C MET A 1 1.14 5.15 -18.11
N GLY A 2 2.09 5.01 -17.17
CA GLY A 2 1.81 4.37 -15.88
C GLY A 2 2.98 4.25 -14.90
N LEU A 3 4.14 4.82 -15.23
CA LEU A 3 5.34 4.72 -14.40
C LEU A 3 5.33 5.65 -13.16
N GLU A 4 4.45 6.67 -13.11
CA GLU A 4 4.58 7.79 -12.16
C GLU A 4 3.50 7.90 -11.06
N MET A 5 2.51 7.00 -10.98
CA MET A 5 1.44 7.20 -10.00
C MET A 5 1.79 6.65 -8.62
N LEU A 6 2.57 7.45 -7.88
CA LEU A 6 2.67 7.40 -6.42
C LEU A 6 1.28 7.71 -5.88
N LYS A 7 0.55 6.70 -5.40
CA LYS A 7 -0.86 6.89 -5.06
C LYS A 7 -1.06 7.97 -4.00
N GLY A 8 -0.23 8.01 -2.96
CA GLY A 8 -0.38 9.00 -1.91
C GLY A 8 0.02 10.39 -2.33
N THR A 9 1.16 10.55 -3.01
CA THR A 9 1.57 11.85 -3.57
C THR A 9 0.54 12.34 -4.59
N LEU A 10 -0.02 11.48 -5.43
CA LEU A 10 -1.08 11.85 -6.38
C LEU A 10 -2.32 12.38 -5.65
N ALA A 11 -2.79 11.66 -4.62
CA ALA A 11 -3.96 12.09 -3.84
C ALA A 11 -3.72 13.45 -3.18
N GLU A 12 -2.53 13.66 -2.61
CA GLU A 12 -2.19 14.92 -1.93
C GLU A 12 -1.99 16.08 -2.91
N ARG A 13 -1.39 15.84 -4.09
CA ARG A 13 -1.25 16.85 -5.14
C ARG A 13 -2.61 17.33 -5.65
N ILE A 14 -3.57 16.41 -5.81
CA ILE A 14 -4.95 16.76 -6.17
C ILE A 14 -5.60 17.56 -5.04
N ARG A 15 -5.52 17.08 -3.79
CA ARG A 15 -6.05 17.79 -2.61
C ARG A 15 -5.47 19.21 -2.50
N ALA A 16 -4.16 19.37 -2.66
CA ALA A 16 -3.45 20.65 -2.60
C ALA A 16 -3.97 21.63 -3.67
N GLY A 17 -4.23 21.13 -4.89
CA GLY A 17 -4.82 21.93 -5.97
C GLY A 17 -6.21 22.47 -5.63
N GLY A 18 -7.08 21.63 -5.06
CA GLY A 18 -8.41 22.07 -4.58
C GLY A 18 -8.40 22.92 -3.32
N ALA A 19 -7.27 22.97 -2.60
CA ALA A 19 -7.11 23.71 -1.35
C ALA A 19 -6.32 25.03 -1.52
N GLY A 20 -5.92 25.39 -2.74
CA GLY A 20 -5.11 26.59 -2.99
C GLY A 20 -3.67 26.50 -2.46
N VAL A 21 -3.15 25.29 -2.26
CA VAL A 21 -1.77 25.04 -1.83
C VAL A 21 -0.93 24.71 -3.06
N PRO A 22 -0.02 25.57 -3.53
CA PRO A 22 0.66 25.38 -4.82
C PRO A 22 1.69 24.23 -4.81
N ALA A 23 2.27 23.94 -3.66
CA ALA A 23 3.21 22.84 -3.46
C ALA A 23 3.31 22.45 -1.98
N PHE A 24 3.77 21.23 -1.72
CA PHE A 24 4.00 20.70 -0.37
C PHE A 24 5.20 19.75 -0.37
N TYR A 25 5.72 19.43 0.82
CA TYR A 25 6.82 18.47 0.99
C TYR A 25 6.32 17.10 1.47
N THR A 26 6.88 16.01 0.94
CA THR A 26 6.56 14.63 1.33
C THR A 26 7.82 13.76 1.43
N PRO A 27 7.93 12.84 2.42
CA PRO A 27 9.06 11.92 2.48
C PRO A 27 8.96 10.79 1.45
N THR A 28 7.78 10.59 0.87
CA THR A 28 7.51 9.57 -0.15
C THR A 28 8.49 9.68 -1.30
N ALA A 29 9.09 8.54 -1.65
CA ALA A 29 10.00 8.37 -2.80
C ALA A 29 11.37 9.07 -2.70
N TYR A 30 11.77 9.59 -1.54
CA TYR A 30 13.14 10.06 -1.33
C TYR A 30 14.17 8.93 -1.56
N GLY A 31 15.25 9.23 -2.30
CA GLY A 31 16.28 8.26 -2.67
C GLY A 31 15.85 7.24 -3.73
N THR A 32 14.86 7.59 -4.57
CA THR A 32 14.37 6.75 -5.67
C THR A 32 14.44 7.48 -7.01
N LEU A 33 14.14 6.78 -8.11
CA LEU A 33 14.02 7.36 -9.45
C LEU A 33 12.99 8.51 -9.54
N VAL A 34 12.02 8.60 -8.63
CA VAL A 34 11.09 9.73 -8.60
C VAL A 34 11.81 11.01 -8.17
N GLN A 35 12.66 10.93 -7.16
CA GLN A 35 13.47 12.06 -6.71
C GLN A 35 14.55 12.42 -7.73
N GLU A 36 15.28 11.41 -8.20
CA GLU A 36 16.46 11.60 -9.07
C GLU A 36 16.08 12.04 -10.50
N GLY A 37 14.84 11.77 -10.93
CA GLY A 37 14.43 11.95 -12.32
C GLY A 37 14.95 10.82 -13.22
N GLY A 38 14.69 10.94 -14.52
CA GLY A 38 15.15 9.96 -15.50
C GLY A 38 14.25 8.73 -15.65
N ALA A 39 13.07 8.70 -15.04
CA ALA A 39 12.08 7.68 -15.31
C ALA A 39 11.41 7.91 -16.68
N PRO A 40 11.27 6.90 -17.55
CA PRO A 40 10.60 7.07 -18.84
C PRO A 40 9.11 7.43 -18.70
N ILE A 41 8.72 8.62 -19.18
CA ILE A 41 7.33 9.08 -19.22
C ILE A 41 6.67 8.69 -20.54
N ARG A 42 7.36 8.93 -21.65
CA ARG A 42 6.86 8.68 -23.02
C ARG A 42 7.94 7.98 -23.84
N TYR A 43 7.53 6.94 -24.56
CA TYR A 43 8.34 6.28 -25.58
C TYR A 43 7.88 6.73 -26.97
N LEU A 44 8.81 6.80 -27.92
CA LEU A 44 8.55 6.90 -29.35
C LEU A 44 8.08 5.54 -29.89
N PRO A 45 7.44 5.50 -31.07
CA PRO A 45 6.99 4.24 -31.69
C PRO A 45 8.11 3.22 -31.95
N ASP A 46 9.35 3.68 -32.12
CA ASP A 46 10.56 2.85 -32.32
C ASP A 46 11.16 2.31 -31.01
N GLY A 47 10.57 2.65 -29.85
CA GLY A 47 11.03 2.22 -28.53
C GLY A 47 12.04 3.15 -27.87
N HIS A 48 12.49 4.23 -28.52
CA HIS A 48 13.34 5.23 -27.88
C HIS A 48 12.57 6.08 -26.86
N ILE A 49 13.25 6.57 -25.81
CA ILE A 49 12.61 7.39 -24.79
C ILE A 49 12.46 8.82 -25.31
N ALA A 50 11.24 9.32 -25.35
CA ALA A 50 10.89 10.66 -25.82
C ALA A 50 10.89 11.70 -24.70
N ILE A 51 10.44 11.31 -23.50
CA ILE A 51 10.30 12.20 -22.34
C ILE A 51 10.73 11.43 -21.09
N LEU A 52 11.63 12.05 -20.32
CA LEU A 52 12.08 11.58 -19.02
C LEU A 52 11.44 12.43 -17.91
N SER A 53 11.22 11.82 -16.75
CA SER A 53 10.80 12.54 -15.55
C SER A 53 11.89 13.52 -15.10
N GLN A 54 11.44 14.68 -14.64
CA GLN A 54 12.33 15.66 -14.03
C GLN A 54 12.62 15.28 -12.58
N PRO A 55 13.80 15.62 -12.04
CA PRO A 55 14.08 15.46 -10.62
C PRO A 55 13.12 16.30 -9.77
N ARG A 56 13.01 15.94 -8.49
CA ARG A 56 12.26 16.71 -7.48
C ARG A 56 13.22 17.47 -6.57
N GLU A 57 12.85 18.68 -6.17
CA GLU A 57 13.60 19.43 -5.18
C GLU A 57 13.59 18.69 -3.84
N VAL A 58 14.71 18.69 -3.13
CA VAL A 58 14.86 18.04 -1.83
C VAL A 58 15.13 19.08 -0.76
N ARG A 59 14.42 18.98 0.36
CA ARG A 59 14.68 19.79 1.55
C ARG A 59 14.66 18.94 2.81
N GLU A 60 15.53 19.29 3.75
CA GLU A 60 15.59 18.64 5.06
C GLU A 60 14.72 19.39 6.08
N PHE A 61 13.92 18.64 6.83
CA PHE A 61 13.18 19.11 8.00
C PHE A 61 13.42 18.13 9.15
N HIS A 62 13.85 18.63 10.30
CA HIS A 62 14.07 17.81 11.51
C HIS A 62 14.95 16.56 11.29
N GLY A 63 16.00 16.64 10.47
CA GLY A 63 16.89 15.51 10.20
C GLY A 63 16.35 14.50 9.16
N GLN A 64 15.18 14.76 8.57
CA GLN A 64 14.56 13.90 7.55
C GLN A 64 14.46 14.65 6.21
N HIS A 65 14.63 13.93 5.11
CA HIS A 65 14.60 14.50 3.76
C HIS A 65 13.21 14.36 3.15
N TYR A 66 12.76 15.41 2.48
CA TYR A 66 11.45 15.48 1.84
C TYR A 66 11.57 16.02 0.42
N LEU A 67 10.67 15.59 -0.45
CA LEU A 67 10.55 16.03 -1.84
C LEU A 67 9.48 17.10 -1.96
N LEU A 68 9.78 18.17 -2.70
CA LEU A 68 8.76 19.15 -3.10
C LEU A 68 7.89 18.56 -4.22
N GLU A 69 6.58 18.58 -4.02
CA GLU A 69 5.60 18.15 -5.00
C GLU A 69 4.57 19.25 -5.25
N HIS A 70 4.24 19.47 -6.53
CA HIS A 70 3.35 20.54 -6.96
C HIS A 70 1.91 20.08 -7.05
N ALA A 71 0.98 20.96 -6.69
CA ALA A 71 -0.44 20.71 -6.85
C ALA A 71 -0.82 20.30 -8.27
N ILE A 72 -1.88 19.50 -8.37
CA ILE A 72 -2.55 19.16 -9.62
C ILE A 72 -3.93 19.79 -9.56
N THR A 73 -4.23 20.62 -10.56
CA THR A 73 -5.58 21.08 -10.88
C THR A 73 -5.93 20.65 -12.30
N ALA A 74 -7.22 20.48 -12.57
CA ALA A 74 -7.71 20.10 -13.89
C ALA A 74 -8.76 21.10 -14.41
N ASP A 75 -8.98 21.11 -15.72
CA ASP A 75 -10.14 21.78 -16.29
C ASP A 75 -11.45 21.10 -15.88
N PHE A 76 -11.46 19.77 -15.89
CA PHE A 76 -12.62 18.95 -15.55
C PHE A 76 -12.26 17.84 -14.56
N ALA A 77 -13.19 17.55 -13.66
CA ALA A 77 -13.21 16.33 -12.86
C ALA A 77 -14.46 15.51 -13.23
N LEU A 78 -14.27 14.23 -13.54
CA LEU A 78 -15.35 13.27 -13.73
C LEU A 78 -15.38 12.36 -12.51
N VAL A 79 -16.44 12.48 -11.72
CA VAL A 79 -16.53 11.90 -10.37
C VAL A 79 -17.76 11.01 -10.27
N LYS A 80 -17.61 9.86 -9.61
CA LYS A 80 -18.71 8.92 -9.36
C LYS A 80 -19.14 8.98 -7.89
N GLY A 81 -20.31 9.57 -7.61
CA GLY A 81 -20.98 9.57 -6.32
C GLY A 81 -22.00 8.44 -6.16
N TRP A 82 -22.42 8.11 -4.95
CA TRP A 82 -23.53 7.16 -4.72
C TRP A 82 -24.88 7.86 -4.82
N LYS A 83 -25.09 8.88 -3.96
CA LYS A 83 -26.29 9.72 -4.00
C LYS A 83 -25.89 11.18 -4.07
N ALA A 84 -26.74 12.00 -4.69
CA ALA A 84 -26.73 13.44 -4.51
C ALA A 84 -28.11 13.96 -4.13
N ASP A 85 -28.18 15.03 -3.35
CA ASP A 85 -29.45 15.75 -3.16
C ASP A 85 -29.67 16.80 -4.27
N TRP A 86 -30.90 17.33 -4.37
CA TRP A 86 -31.22 18.42 -5.31
C TRP A 86 -30.47 19.73 -5.04
N ALA A 87 -29.86 19.90 -3.87
CA ALA A 87 -29.00 21.06 -3.57
C ALA A 87 -27.56 20.87 -4.06
N GLY A 88 -27.19 19.65 -4.46
CA GLY A 88 -25.90 19.29 -5.04
C GLY A 88 -24.93 18.59 -4.10
N ASN A 89 -25.34 18.26 -2.87
CA ASN A 89 -24.50 17.58 -1.89
C ASN A 89 -24.33 16.11 -2.26
N VAL A 90 -23.12 15.56 -2.17
CA VAL A 90 -22.80 14.21 -2.64
C VAL A 90 -22.29 13.33 -1.51
N ILE A 91 -22.79 12.08 -1.46
CA ILE A 91 -22.24 11.00 -0.63
C ILE A 91 -21.72 9.85 -1.49
N PHE A 92 -20.87 9.02 -0.89
CA PHE A 92 -20.15 7.91 -1.53
C PHE A 92 -20.38 6.64 -0.72
N ARG A 93 -20.43 5.50 -1.40
CA ARG A 93 -20.64 4.20 -0.76
C ARG A 93 -19.32 3.43 -0.65
N ALA A 94 -19.01 3.00 0.58
CA ALA A 94 -17.88 2.13 0.87
C ALA A 94 -16.55 2.64 0.25
N SER A 95 -15.75 1.72 -0.30
CA SER A 95 -14.43 2.00 -0.87
C SER A 95 -14.46 2.66 -2.26
N ALA A 96 -15.65 2.86 -2.84
CA ALA A 96 -15.83 3.63 -4.06
C ALA A 96 -15.56 5.15 -3.83
N ARG A 97 -15.44 5.60 -2.57
CA ARG A 97 -15.09 6.99 -2.22
C ARG A 97 -13.72 7.43 -2.72
N ASN A 98 -12.68 6.62 -2.47
CA ASN A 98 -11.28 6.79 -2.90
C ASN A 98 -10.87 8.21 -3.42
N PHE A 99 -10.47 8.33 -4.69
CA PHE A 99 -10.00 9.58 -5.30
C PHE A 99 -11.14 10.53 -5.69
N ASN A 100 -12.40 10.07 -5.68
CA ASN A 100 -13.55 10.89 -6.08
C ASN A 100 -13.65 12.17 -5.25
N VAL A 101 -13.42 12.09 -3.93
CA VAL A 101 -13.48 13.25 -3.03
C VAL A 101 -12.43 14.32 -3.37
N PRO A 102 -11.11 14.03 -3.38
CA PRO A 102 -10.12 15.05 -3.70
C PRO A 102 -10.25 15.54 -5.16
N MET A 103 -10.60 14.66 -6.11
CA MET A 103 -10.78 15.06 -7.52
C MET A 103 -11.93 16.05 -7.70
N CYS A 104 -13.05 15.88 -6.99
CA CYS A 104 -14.19 16.78 -7.07
C CYS A 104 -13.85 18.23 -6.71
N LYS A 105 -12.79 18.44 -5.91
CA LYS A 105 -12.39 19.76 -5.40
C LYS A 105 -11.32 20.43 -6.23
N ALA A 106 -10.65 19.70 -7.12
CA ALA A 106 -9.41 20.13 -7.79
C ALA A 106 -9.60 20.43 -9.28
N ALA A 107 -10.82 20.75 -9.70
CA ALA A 107 -11.11 21.09 -11.08
C ALA A 107 -11.92 22.39 -11.19
N ARG A 108 -11.78 23.06 -12.34
CA ARG A 108 -12.60 24.24 -12.67
C ARG A 108 -14.06 23.87 -12.91
N THR A 109 -14.33 22.66 -13.40
CA THR A 109 -15.70 22.14 -13.57
C THR A 109 -15.76 20.68 -13.13
N SER A 110 -16.43 20.41 -12.01
CA SER A 110 -16.70 19.08 -11.50
C SER A 110 -18.04 18.56 -11.99
N VAL A 111 -18.00 17.41 -12.68
CA VAL A 111 -19.17 16.69 -13.17
C VAL A 111 -19.29 15.40 -12.37
N VAL A 112 -20.36 15.30 -11.57
CA VAL A 112 -20.62 14.17 -10.70
C VAL A 112 -21.76 13.32 -11.28
N GLU A 113 -21.45 12.08 -11.65
CA GLU A 113 -22.49 11.09 -11.91
C GLU A 113 -22.90 10.37 -10.61
N VAL A 114 -24.19 10.16 -10.40
CA VAL A 114 -24.74 9.49 -9.20
C VAL A 114 -25.72 8.39 -9.55
N GLU A 115 -25.84 7.38 -8.67
CA GLU A 115 -26.82 6.30 -8.83
C GLU A 115 -28.24 6.77 -8.54
N GLU A 116 -28.40 7.73 -7.63
CA GLU A 116 -29.69 8.18 -7.14
C GLU A 116 -29.64 9.68 -6.79
N ILE A 117 -30.66 10.43 -7.22
CA ILE A 117 -30.90 11.79 -6.75
C ILE A 117 -32.00 11.74 -5.69
N VAL A 118 -31.78 12.40 -4.56
CA VAL A 118 -32.68 12.43 -3.40
C VAL A 118 -33.13 13.84 -3.05
N ASP A 119 -34.17 13.96 -2.22
CA ASP A 119 -34.66 15.26 -1.75
C ASP A 119 -33.69 15.93 -0.79
N VAL A 120 -33.66 17.27 -0.80
CA VAL A 120 -32.87 18.07 0.16
C VAL A 120 -33.29 17.73 1.59
N GLY A 121 -32.31 17.48 2.46
CA GLY A 121 -32.54 17.03 3.83
C GLY A 121 -32.60 15.50 4.00
N SER A 122 -32.54 14.73 2.91
CA SER A 122 -32.43 13.26 2.96
C SER A 122 -31.05 12.77 3.41
N ILE A 123 -30.04 13.62 3.32
CA ILE A 123 -28.67 13.36 3.79
C ILE A 123 -28.46 14.22 5.03
N ALA A 124 -28.06 13.60 6.15
CA ALA A 124 -27.73 14.36 7.35
C ALA A 124 -26.57 15.34 7.05
N PRO A 125 -26.64 16.60 7.48
CA PRO A 125 -25.62 17.60 7.15
C PRO A 125 -24.19 17.18 7.50
N GLU A 126 -24.02 16.47 8.61
CA GLU A 126 -22.74 15.98 9.12
C GLU A 126 -22.17 14.80 8.29
N ASP A 127 -23.02 14.11 7.53
CA ASP A 127 -22.67 12.94 6.72
C ASP A 127 -22.41 13.29 5.24
N ILE A 128 -22.53 14.57 4.86
CA ILE A 128 -22.20 15.03 3.51
C ILE A 128 -20.69 14.93 3.27
N HIS A 129 -20.27 14.05 2.35
CA HIS A 129 -18.85 13.86 2.06
C HIS A 129 -18.27 14.96 1.17
N VAL A 130 -19.05 15.44 0.20
CA VAL A 130 -18.69 16.56 -0.68
C VAL A 130 -19.85 17.55 -0.67
N PRO A 131 -19.67 18.74 -0.05
CA PRO A 131 -20.65 19.81 -0.11
C PRO A 131 -20.87 20.30 -1.54
N ASN A 132 -22.09 20.75 -1.83
CA ASN A 132 -22.52 21.21 -3.14
C ASN A 132 -21.64 22.29 -3.79
N ILE A 133 -20.91 23.09 -3.00
CA ILE A 133 -20.00 24.13 -3.49
C ILE A 133 -18.90 23.59 -4.42
N TYR A 134 -18.55 22.31 -4.32
CA TYR A 134 -17.54 21.65 -5.15
C TYR A 134 -18.14 20.94 -6.37
N VAL A 135 -19.45 21.08 -6.62
CA VAL A 135 -20.18 20.32 -7.62
C VAL A 135 -20.85 21.27 -8.60
N ASP A 136 -20.32 21.37 -9.82
CA ASP A 136 -20.88 22.23 -10.86
C ASP A 136 -22.03 21.57 -11.60
N ARG A 137 -21.97 20.24 -11.80
CA ARG A 137 -22.96 19.49 -12.58
C ARG A 137 -23.21 18.12 -11.96
N ILE A 138 -24.49 17.75 -11.87
CA ILE A 138 -24.93 16.42 -11.45
C ILE A 138 -25.69 15.75 -12.58
N ILE A 139 -25.41 14.46 -12.78
CA ILE A 139 -26.11 13.61 -13.73
C ILE A 139 -26.46 12.31 -13.01
N GLN A 140 -27.74 11.91 -13.04
CA GLN A 140 -28.10 10.57 -12.62
C GLN A 140 -27.78 9.59 -13.75
N GLY A 141 -26.90 8.61 -13.50
CA GLY A 141 -26.50 7.67 -14.54
C GLY A 141 -27.62 6.72 -14.93
N GLU A 142 -27.73 6.43 -16.23
CA GLU A 142 -28.78 5.55 -16.77
C GLU A 142 -28.55 4.07 -16.44
N LYS A 143 -27.29 3.64 -16.32
CA LYS A 143 -26.91 2.23 -16.15
C LYS A 143 -25.64 2.05 -15.32
N TYR A 144 -25.70 1.12 -14.36
CA TYR A 144 -24.56 0.71 -13.54
C TYR A 144 -24.34 -0.80 -13.60
N GLU A 145 -23.28 -1.23 -14.30
CA GLU A 145 -22.99 -2.66 -14.50
C GLU A 145 -22.38 -3.36 -13.27
N LYS A 146 -21.90 -2.58 -12.28
CA LYS A 146 -21.27 -3.07 -11.04
C LYS A 146 -20.21 -4.16 -11.30
N ARG A 147 -19.33 -3.93 -12.28
CA ARG A 147 -18.25 -4.85 -12.66
C ARG A 147 -17.30 -5.10 -11.49
N ILE A 148 -16.86 -6.35 -11.33
CA ILE A 148 -15.87 -6.77 -10.33
C ILE A 148 -14.63 -7.29 -11.06
N GLU A 149 -13.47 -6.68 -10.80
CA GLU A 149 -12.21 -7.08 -11.46
C GLU A 149 -11.74 -8.46 -10.98
N ARG A 150 -11.73 -8.69 -9.66
CA ARG A 150 -11.28 -9.96 -9.06
C ARG A 150 -12.28 -10.43 -8.03
N LEU A 151 -13.27 -11.19 -8.50
CA LEU A 151 -14.22 -11.84 -7.61
C LEU A 151 -13.48 -12.85 -6.72
N THR A 152 -13.44 -12.57 -5.42
CA THR A 152 -12.83 -13.44 -4.42
C THR A 152 -13.86 -13.69 -3.33
N VAL A 153 -14.18 -14.96 -3.09
CA VAL A 153 -15.18 -15.38 -2.10
C VAL A 153 -14.57 -16.43 -1.19
N ARG A 154 -14.96 -16.45 0.08
CA ARG A 154 -14.65 -17.54 1.02
C ARG A 154 -15.77 -18.59 0.99
N LYS A 155 -15.46 -19.86 1.25
CA LYS A 155 -16.48 -20.87 1.59
C LYS A 155 -16.65 -20.90 3.11
N GLU A 156 -17.87 -21.23 3.58
CA GLU A 156 -18.16 -21.34 5.01
C GLU A 156 -17.31 -22.40 5.71
N ASP A 157 -16.98 -23.49 5.00
CA ASP A 157 -16.19 -24.62 5.50
C ASP A 157 -14.73 -24.62 5.01
N ASP A 158 -14.18 -23.47 4.58
CA ASP A 158 -12.74 -23.41 4.29
C ASP A 158 -11.97 -23.50 5.62
N GLU A 159 -11.75 -24.74 6.09
CA GLU A 159 -10.72 -25.05 7.07
C GLU A 159 -9.44 -24.32 6.65
N ILE A 160 -8.82 -23.61 7.60
CA ILE A 160 -7.55 -22.91 7.38
C ILE A 160 -6.62 -23.90 6.69
N CYS A 161 -6.37 -23.68 5.40
CA CYS A 161 -5.76 -24.64 4.49
C CYS A 161 -4.66 -25.45 5.20
N THR A 162 -4.99 -26.66 5.63
CA THR A 162 -4.07 -27.64 6.21
C THR A 162 -3.27 -28.28 5.08
N SER A 163 -2.74 -27.48 4.15
CA SER A 163 -1.91 -27.98 3.06
C SER A 163 -0.44 -27.78 3.39
N SER A 164 0.27 -28.90 3.50
CA SER A 164 1.72 -29.17 3.40
C SER A 164 2.70 -28.07 3.84
N ASP A 165 3.70 -28.48 4.61
CA ASP A 165 4.84 -27.66 5.04
C ASP A 165 5.60 -27.07 3.84
N ASN A 166 5.10 -25.94 3.31
CA ASN A 166 5.65 -25.27 2.14
C ASN A 166 6.35 -23.97 2.54
N ILE A 167 7.34 -23.56 1.74
CA ILE A 167 8.14 -22.34 1.90
C ILE A 167 7.30 -21.11 2.28
N ARG A 168 6.17 -20.90 1.62
CA ARG A 168 5.28 -19.76 1.87
C ARG A 168 4.53 -19.89 3.19
N THR A 169 4.00 -21.06 3.52
CA THR A 169 3.29 -21.28 4.79
C THR A 169 4.20 -20.96 5.98
N ARG A 170 5.49 -21.35 5.91
CA ARG A 170 6.49 -21.02 6.93
C ARG A 170 6.68 -19.51 7.12
N ILE A 171 6.79 -18.77 6.02
CA ILE A 171 6.91 -17.29 6.05
C ILE A 171 5.62 -16.67 6.64
N ILE A 172 4.44 -17.13 6.19
CA ILE A 172 3.14 -16.63 6.65
C ILE A 172 2.99 -16.82 8.16
N LYS A 173 3.23 -18.03 8.65
CA LYS A 173 3.16 -18.37 10.08
C LYS A 173 4.17 -17.59 10.93
N ARG A 174 5.37 -17.31 10.41
CA ARG A 174 6.32 -16.44 11.13
C ARG A 174 5.87 -14.98 11.11
N ALA A 175 5.37 -14.49 9.98
CA ALA A 175 4.90 -13.12 9.84
C ALA A 175 3.69 -12.82 10.74
N ALA A 176 2.84 -13.81 11.01
CA ALA A 176 1.71 -13.68 11.92
C ALA A 176 2.13 -13.35 13.37
N LEU A 177 3.36 -13.70 13.78
CA LEU A 177 3.93 -13.34 15.09
C LEU A 177 4.38 -11.87 15.18
N GLU A 178 4.29 -11.10 14.10
CA GLU A 178 4.57 -9.66 14.11
C GLU A 178 3.35 -8.82 14.52
N PHE A 179 2.17 -9.45 14.62
CA PHE A 179 0.94 -8.78 15.05
C PHE A 179 0.85 -8.69 16.58
N GLU A 180 0.43 -7.53 17.05
CA GLU A 180 0.19 -7.23 18.46
C GLU A 180 -1.28 -6.81 18.64
N ASP A 181 -1.82 -7.01 19.84
CA ASP A 181 -3.22 -6.65 20.13
C ASP A 181 -3.44 -5.13 20.04
N GLY A 182 -4.54 -4.72 19.41
CA GLY A 182 -4.88 -3.33 19.15
C GLY A 182 -4.08 -2.67 18.01
N MET A 183 -3.23 -3.41 17.31
CA MET A 183 -2.35 -2.84 16.27
C MET A 183 -3.10 -2.42 15.00
N TYR A 184 -2.68 -1.30 14.40
CA TYR A 184 -3.05 -0.88 13.05
C TYR A 184 -2.01 -1.35 12.04
N ALA A 185 -2.43 -2.18 11.08
CA ALA A 185 -1.53 -2.76 10.09
C ALA A 185 -1.98 -2.53 8.64
N ASN A 186 -1.03 -2.33 7.74
CA ASN A 186 -1.24 -2.33 6.30
C ASN A 186 -0.49 -3.52 5.67
N LEU A 187 -1.21 -4.30 4.84
CA LEU A 187 -0.72 -5.56 4.31
C LEU A 187 -0.68 -5.52 2.78
N GLY A 188 0.50 -5.74 2.23
CA GLY A 188 0.70 -5.96 0.81
C GLY A 188 0.00 -7.24 0.31
N ILE A 189 -0.23 -7.30 -1.00
CA ILE A 189 -0.79 -8.50 -1.64
C ILE A 189 0.12 -9.73 -1.45
N GLY A 190 -0.48 -10.92 -1.46
CA GLY A 190 0.24 -12.19 -1.36
C GLY A 190 0.45 -12.64 0.07
N ILE A 191 1.70 -13.00 0.44
CA ILE A 191 2.05 -13.52 1.78
C ILE A 191 1.54 -12.61 2.92
N PRO A 192 1.74 -11.27 2.90
CA PRO A 192 1.29 -10.42 3.99
C PRO A 192 -0.23 -10.50 4.24
N LEU A 193 -1.03 -10.51 3.18
CA LEU A 193 -2.50 -10.57 3.27
C LEU A 193 -3.02 -11.89 3.86
N LEU A 194 -2.22 -12.95 3.82
CA LEU A 194 -2.58 -14.26 4.39
C LEU A 194 -2.17 -14.42 5.86
N ALA A 195 -1.24 -13.59 6.35
CA ALA A 195 -0.75 -13.68 7.72
C ALA A 195 -1.84 -13.47 8.80
N PRO A 196 -2.85 -12.58 8.61
CA PRO A 196 -3.93 -12.42 9.57
C PRO A 196 -4.75 -13.67 9.87
N ASN A 197 -4.83 -14.61 8.94
CA ASN A 197 -5.57 -15.86 9.12
C ASN A 197 -4.94 -16.80 10.17
N TYR A 198 -3.74 -16.46 10.66
CA TYR A 198 -3.00 -17.20 11.67
C TYR A 198 -2.87 -16.42 12.98
N ILE A 199 -3.55 -15.27 13.12
CA ILE A 199 -3.58 -14.51 14.37
C ILE A 199 -4.44 -15.28 15.39
N SER A 200 -4.02 -15.27 16.65
CA SER A 200 -4.83 -15.82 17.75
C SER A 200 -6.18 -15.09 17.84
N PRO A 201 -7.30 -15.79 18.11
CA PRO A 201 -8.60 -15.14 18.27
C PRO A 201 -8.64 -14.10 19.42
N ASN A 202 -7.66 -14.13 20.32
CA ASN A 202 -7.53 -13.18 21.42
C ASN A 202 -6.79 -11.89 21.05
N ILE A 203 -6.30 -11.76 19.80
CA ILE A 203 -5.58 -10.58 19.31
C ILE A 203 -6.47 -9.90 18.27
N THR A 204 -6.80 -8.64 18.51
CA THR A 204 -7.52 -7.80 17.55
C THR A 204 -6.54 -6.95 16.77
N VAL A 205 -6.56 -7.05 15.44
CA VAL A 205 -5.76 -6.19 14.55
C VAL A 205 -6.67 -5.43 13.61
N HIS A 206 -6.46 -4.12 13.51
CA HIS A 206 -7.19 -3.25 12.60
C HIS A 206 -6.45 -3.15 11.27
N LEU A 207 -7.00 -3.81 10.24
CA LEU A 207 -6.41 -3.82 8.90
C LEU A 207 -6.82 -2.58 8.11
N HIS A 208 -5.83 -1.80 7.70
CA HIS A 208 -5.98 -0.64 6.83
C HIS A 208 -5.78 -1.05 5.36
N SER A 209 -6.61 -0.50 4.46
CA SER A 209 -6.44 -0.60 3.01
C SER A 209 -6.30 0.78 2.37
N GLU A 210 -5.26 0.96 1.55
CA GLU A 210 -4.86 2.23 0.92
C GLU A 210 -5.90 2.85 -0.03
N ASN A 211 -6.97 2.13 -0.34
CA ASN A 211 -8.11 2.65 -1.12
C ASN A 211 -9.24 3.21 -0.23
N GLY A 212 -9.00 3.42 1.06
CA GLY A 212 -9.90 4.16 1.94
C GLY A 212 -10.71 3.29 2.91
N ILE A 213 -10.11 2.25 3.48
CA ILE A 213 -10.76 1.33 4.42
C ILE A 213 -9.91 1.17 5.67
N LEU A 214 -10.55 1.17 6.85
CA LEU A 214 -9.98 0.69 8.10
C LEU A 214 -10.92 -0.34 8.72
N GLY A 215 -10.37 -1.45 9.22
CA GLY A 215 -11.16 -2.58 9.72
C GLY A 215 -11.53 -3.58 8.61
N LEU A 216 -10.62 -3.82 7.67
CA LEU A 216 -10.83 -4.80 6.59
C LEU A 216 -11.03 -6.20 7.17
N GLY A 217 -12.09 -6.87 6.73
CA GLY A 217 -12.44 -8.24 7.12
C GLY A 217 -12.01 -9.30 6.10
N PRO A 218 -12.43 -10.57 6.30
CA PRO A 218 -12.14 -11.65 5.36
C PRO A 218 -12.80 -11.42 3.98
N PHE A 219 -12.45 -12.26 3.00
CA PHE A 219 -13.18 -12.31 1.73
C PHE A 219 -14.67 -12.63 1.95
N PRO A 220 -15.60 -12.05 1.19
CA PRO A 220 -17.04 -12.21 1.41
C PRO A 220 -17.55 -13.62 1.12
N LEU A 221 -18.65 -14.02 1.77
CA LEU A 221 -19.55 -15.05 1.25
C LEU A 221 -20.19 -14.58 -0.06
N LYS A 222 -20.78 -15.50 -0.82
CA LYS A 222 -21.30 -15.19 -2.16
C LYS A 222 -22.36 -14.07 -2.14
N GLU A 223 -23.18 -14.05 -1.11
CA GLU A 223 -24.24 -13.09 -0.83
C GLU A 223 -23.74 -11.76 -0.25
N GLU A 224 -22.53 -11.73 0.32
CA GLU A 224 -21.88 -10.53 0.86
C GLU A 224 -21.12 -9.74 -0.23
N VAL A 225 -21.01 -10.27 -1.45
CA VAL A 225 -20.23 -9.67 -2.54
C VAL A 225 -20.79 -8.30 -2.92
N ALA A 226 -19.94 -7.27 -2.82
CA ALA A 226 -20.25 -5.91 -3.25
C ALA A 226 -19.12 -5.31 -4.10
N ALA A 227 -19.44 -4.81 -5.29
CA ALA A 227 -18.45 -4.18 -6.18
C ALA A 227 -17.84 -2.89 -5.59
N ASP A 228 -18.56 -2.21 -4.70
CA ASP A 228 -18.12 -0.98 -4.04
C ASP A 228 -17.16 -1.25 -2.86
N LEU A 229 -16.94 -2.53 -2.49
CA LEU A 229 -16.12 -2.94 -1.35
C LEU A 229 -14.99 -3.90 -1.78
N ILE A 230 -13.83 -3.32 -2.07
CA ILE A 230 -12.63 -4.04 -2.53
C ILE A 230 -11.40 -3.65 -1.73
N ASN A 231 -10.37 -4.51 -1.71
CA ASN A 231 -9.07 -4.17 -1.13
C ASN A 231 -8.12 -3.52 -2.16
N ALA A 232 -6.93 -3.13 -1.70
CA ALA A 232 -5.85 -2.59 -2.53
C ALA A 232 -5.47 -3.47 -3.74
N GLY A 233 -5.63 -4.80 -3.60
CA GLY A 233 -5.39 -5.82 -4.61
C GLY A 233 -6.55 -6.08 -5.57
N LYS A 234 -7.62 -5.26 -5.51
CA LYS A 234 -8.82 -5.30 -6.36
C LYS A 234 -9.71 -6.52 -6.12
N GLN A 235 -9.55 -7.18 -4.98
CA GLN A 235 -10.37 -8.31 -4.56
C GLN A 235 -11.55 -7.83 -3.73
N THR A 236 -12.71 -8.47 -3.89
CA THR A 236 -13.88 -8.25 -3.03
C THR A 236 -13.57 -8.64 -1.59
N VAL A 237 -13.95 -7.80 -0.63
CA VAL A 237 -13.70 -8.00 0.82
C VAL A 237 -14.94 -7.65 1.64
N THR A 238 -14.91 -7.97 2.93
CA THR A 238 -15.88 -7.52 3.92
C THR A 238 -15.30 -6.41 4.81
N LEU A 239 -16.15 -5.82 5.63
CA LEU A 239 -15.77 -4.87 6.67
C LEU A 239 -16.15 -5.46 8.04
N LEU A 240 -15.22 -5.43 8.99
CA LEU A 240 -15.50 -5.83 10.37
C LEU A 240 -16.31 -4.76 11.11
N PRO A 241 -17.06 -5.12 12.16
CA PRO A 241 -17.70 -4.15 13.04
C PRO A 241 -16.71 -3.08 13.55
N GLY A 242 -17.13 -1.82 13.55
CA GLY A 242 -16.27 -0.68 13.90
C GLY A 242 -15.34 -0.20 12.78
N GLY A 243 -15.40 -0.82 11.59
CA GLY A 243 -14.66 -0.34 10.42
C GLY A 243 -15.18 0.99 9.87
N SER A 244 -14.33 1.70 9.11
CA SER A 244 -14.62 3.03 8.58
C SER A 244 -14.13 3.20 7.14
N PHE A 245 -14.77 4.12 6.41
CA PHE A 245 -14.38 4.51 5.05
C PHE A 245 -13.92 5.96 4.98
N PHE A 246 -12.93 6.23 4.14
CA PHE A 246 -12.34 7.56 3.94
C PHE A 246 -11.84 7.73 2.51
N SER A 247 -11.48 8.96 2.13
CA SER A 247 -10.94 9.26 0.80
C SER A 247 -9.47 8.87 0.70
N SER A 248 -8.94 8.84 -0.53
CA SER A 248 -7.54 8.46 -0.77
C SER A 248 -6.55 9.44 -0.13
N ASP A 249 -6.82 10.74 -0.18
CA ASP A 249 -5.98 11.76 0.46
C ASP A 249 -5.89 11.55 1.98
N GLU A 250 -7.01 11.26 2.63
CA GLU A 250 -7.05 10.92 4.06
C GLU A 250 -6.32 9.59 4.35
N SER A 251 -6.52 8.56 3.53
CA SER A 251 -5.81 7.27 3.68
C SER A 251 -4.29 7.44 3.67
N PHE A 252 -3.78 8.24 2.72
CA PHE A 252 -2.34 8.48 2.63
C PHE A 252 -1.84 9.52 3.63
N ALA A 253 -2.70 10.38 4.18
CA ALA A 253 -2.36 11.17 5.36
C ALA A 253 -2.12 10.26 6.57
N MET A 254 -2.98 9.25 6.82
CA MET A 254 -2.77 8.26 7.88
C MET A 254 -1.44 7.49 7.70
N ILE A 255 -1.17 7.03 6.47
CA ILE A 255 0.07 6.31 6.14
C ILE A 255 1.30 7.21 6.36
N ARG A 256 1.36 8.37 5.71
CA ARG A 256 2.54 9.25 5.77
C ARG A 256 2.75 9.85 7.14
N GLY A 257 1.68 10.11 7.89
CA GLY A 257 1.74 10.59 9.27
C GLY A 257 2.34 9.57 10.25
N GLY A 258 2.46 8.31 9.82
CA GLY A 258 2.94 7.22 10.67
C GLY A 258 1.90 6.75 11.68
N HIS A 259 0.61 6.85 11.35
CA HIS A 259 -0.48 6.36 12.20
C HIS A 259 -0.67 4.84 12.08
N ILE A 260 -0.10 4.23 11.03
CA ILE A 260 -0.04 2.78 10.87
C ILE A 260 1.16 2.25 11.65
N ASN A 261 0.94 1.28 12.54
CA ASN A 261 2.01 0.72 13.36
C ASN A 261 2.91 -0.21 12.56
N LEU A 262 2.32 -1.06 11.72
CA LEU A 262 3.02 -2.09 10.95
C LEU A 262 2.66 -2.06 9.47
N THR A 263 3.66 -2.08 8.61
CA THR A 263 3.49 -2.38 7.20
C THR A 263 4.22 -3.68 6.87
N LEU A 264 3.47 -4.67 6.38
CA LEU A 264 4.02 -5.93 5.87
C LEU A 264 3.92 -5.95 4.35
N LEU A 265 5.04 -6.18 3.66
CA LEU A 265 5.07 -6.20 2.19
C LEU A 265 6.07 -7.20 1.62
N GLY A 266 5.86 -7.56 0.34
CA GLY A 266 6.82 -8.34 -0.42
C GLY A 266 7.97 -7.50 -0.98
N ALA A 267 9.09 -8.15 -1.26
CA ALA A 267 10.25 -7.52 -1.91
C ALA A 267 10.88 -8.40 -3.00
N MET A 268 11.48 -7.72 -3.98
CA MET A 268 12.37 -8.35 -4.97
C MET A 268 13.82 -8.34 -4.46
N GLN A 269 14.26 -7.23 -3.85
CA GLN A 269 15.54 -7.13 -3.16
C GLN A 269 15.41 -6.29 -1.88
N VAL A 270 16.24 -6.59 -0.89
CA VAL A 270 16.45 -5.75 0.29
C VAL A 270 17.95 -5.55 0.52
N SER A 271 18.39 -4.33 0.75
CA SER A 271 19.80 -4.03 1.00
C SER A 271 20.21 -4.24 2.46
N LYS A 272 21.51 -4.29 2.71
CA LYS A 272 22.11 -4.38 4.05
C LYS A 272 21.56 -3.38 5.05
N TYR A 273 21.28 -2.15 4.62
CA TYR A 273 20.82 -1.06 5.48
C TYR A 273 19.31 -0.81 5.35
N GLY A 274 18.58 -1.71 4.68
CA GLY A 274 17.13 -1.67 4.58
C GLY A 274 16.59 -0.87 3.40
N ASP A 275 17.36 -0.67 2.33
CA ASP A 275 16.78 -0.19 1.07
C ASP A 275 15.89 -1.29 0.49
N LEU A 276 14.75 -0.90 -0.08
CA LEU A 276 13.73 -1.82 -0.59
C LEU A 276 13.59 -1.65 -2.09
N ALA A 277 13.53 -2.74 -2.85
CA ALA A 277 13.11 -2.72 -4.26
C ALA A 277 12.00 -3.76 -4.51
N ASN A 278 10.83 -3.32 -4.97
CA ASN A 278 9.69 -4.22 -5.20
C ASN A 278 8.72 -3.86 -6.34
N TRP A 279 8.97 -2.79 -7.11
CA TRP A 279 7.96 -2.27 -8.05
C TRP A 279 8.35 -2.36 -9.54
N MET A 280 9.63 -2.54 -9.85
CA MET A 280 10.14 -2.55 -11.23
C MET A 280 11.29 -3.55 -11.40
N ILE A 281 11.21 -4.33 -12.48
CA ILE A 281 12.35 -5.08 -13.04
C ILE A 281 12.68 -4.44 -14.40
N PRO A 282 13.80 -3.70 -14.52
CA PRO A 282 14.20 -3.06 -15.76
C PRO A 282 14.20 -4.04 -16.95
N GLY A 283 13.62 -3.62 -18.06
CA GLY A 283 13.56 -4.42 -19.29
C GLY A 283 12.64 -5.65 -19.28
N LYS A 284 11.96 -5.95 -18.17
CA LYS A 284 11.05 -7.11 -18.08
C LYS A 284 9.64 -6.74 -17.63
N LYS A 285 9.51 -6.08 -16.48
CA LYS A 285 8.20 -5.90 -15.83
C LYS A 285 8.14 -4.55 -15.11
N VAL A 286 7.17 -3.73 -15.51
CA VAL A 286 6.82 -2.48 -14.83
C VAL A 286 5.37 -2.59 -14.37
N THR A 287 5.15 -2.72 -13.06
CA THR A 287 3.80 -2.80 -12.48
C THR A 287 3.26 -1.46 -11.96
N GLY A 288 4.12 -0.44 -11.92
CA GLY A 288 3.87 0.77 -11.14
C GLY A 288 4.11 0.53 -9.65
N MET A 289 4.46 1.59 -8.92
CA MET A 289 4.77 1.55 -7.49
C MET A 289 3.54 1.57 -6.58
N GLY A 290 2.37 1.99 -7.09
CA GLY A 290 1.14 2.03 -6.31
C GLY A 290 1.29 2.85 -5.03
N GLY A 291 0.87 2.29 -3.89
CA GLY A 291 1.07 2.89 -2.57
C GLY A 291 2.38 2.50 -1.87
N ALA A 292 3.22 1.65 -2.48
CA ALA A 292 4.35 1.03 -1.78
C ALA A 292 5.38 2.04 -1.26
N MET A 293 5.65 3.12 -2.01
CA MET A 293 6.60 4.14 -1.57
C MET A 293 6.07 4.96 -0.39
N ASP A 294 4.77 5.25 -0.33
CA ASP A 294 4.16 5.96 0.82
C ASP A 294 4.19 5.07 2.07
N LEU A 295 3.88 3.78 1.92
CA LEU A 295 3.83 2.80 3.01
C LEU A 295 5.16 2.60 3.74
N VAL A 296 6.28 2.89 3.08
CA VAL A 296 7.62 2.74 3.65
C VAL A 296 8.32 4.09 3.90
N SER A 297 7.59 5.20 3.80
CA SER A 297 8.15 6.55 3.91
C SER A 297 8.25 7.07 5.35
N SER A 298 7.38 6.61 6.24
CA SER A 298 7.34 7.09 7.62
C SER A 298 8.30 6.32 8.52
N SER A 299 9.13 7.04 9.27
CA SER A 299 10.04 6.48 10.26
C SER A 299 9.35 5.97 11.53
N LYS A 300 8.07 6.30 11.73
CA LYS A 300 7.27 5.84 12.88
C LYS A 300 6.60 4.49 12.63
N THR A 301 6.45 4.11 11.36
CA THR A 301 5.81 2.85 10.96
C THR A 301 6.88 1.78 10.86
N ARG A 302 6.66 0.66 11.53
CA ARG A 302 7.54 -0.51 11.43
C ARG A 302 7.32 -1.21 10.09
N VAL A 303 8.37 -1.40 9.31
CA VAL A 303 8.33 -2.02 7.98
C VAL A 303 8.94 -3.41 8.01
N VAL A 304 8.12 -4.43 7.79
CA VAL A 304 8.53 -5.83 7.76
C VAL A 304 8.38 -6.38 6.34
N VAL A 305 9.47 -6.92 5.80
CA VAL A 305 9.47 -7.58 4.49
C VAL A 305 9.27 -9.07 4.65
N THR A 306 8.28 -9.63 3.96
CA THR A 306 8.10 -11.09 3.84
C THR A 306 8.46 -11.53 2.43
N MET A 307 9.47 -12.38 2.29
CA MET A 307 9.91 -12.82 0.96
C MET A 307 10.64 -14.17 1.00
N GLU A 308 10.63 -14.89 -0.13
CA GLU A 308 11.58 -15.99 -0.31
C GLU A 308 13.02 -15.45 -0.30
N HIS A 309 13.94 -16.19 0.31
CA HIS A 309 15.31 -15.76 0.59
C HIS A 309 16.16 -15.57 -0.67
N CYS A 310 16.01 -16.50 -1.62
CA CYS A 310 16.63 -16.45 -2.94
C CYS A 310 15.56 -16.36 -4.03
N ASN A 311 15.96 -16.01 -5.25
CA ASN A 311 15.10 -16.13 -6.42
C ASN A 311 15.11 -17.58 -6.97
N LYS A 312 14.38 -17.83 -8.06
CA LYS A 312 14.30 -19.16 -8.72
C LYS A 312 15.64 -19.66 -9.28
N ALA A 313 16.58 -18.77 -9.55
CA ALA A 313 17.95 -19.10 -9.98
C ALA A 313 18.90 -19.29 -8.77
N ASN A 314 18.37 -19.34 -7.55
CA ASN A 314 19.10 -19.42 -6.30
C ASN A 314 20.02 -18.21 -6.03
N GLU A 315 19.77 -17.07 -6.69
CA GLU A 315 20.50 -15.83 -6.44
C GLU A 315 19.95 -15.14 -5.17
N PRO A 316 20.82 -14.60 -4.29
CA PRO A 316 20.40 -13.91 -3.08
C PRO A 316 19.53 -12.68 -3.38
N LYS A 317 18.45 -12.51 -2.62
CA LYS A 317 17.60 -11.30 -2.67
C LYS A 317 17.93 -10.31 -1.57
N ILE A 318 18.59 -10.77 -0.51
CA ILE A 318 19.21 -9.90 0.51
C ILE A 318 20.63 -9.60 0.02
N VAL A 319 20.93 -8.33 -0.23
CA VAL A 319 22.13 -7.90 -0.99
C VAL A 319 22.83 -6.72 -0.29
N GLU A 320 24.11 -6.47 -0.58
CA GLU A 320 24.81 -5.29 -0.01
C GLU A 320 24.14 -3.98 -0.46
N LYS A 321 23.78 -3.88 -1.74
CA LYS A 321 23.03 -2.78 -2.35
C LYS A 321 22.04 -3.35 -3.37
N CYS A 322 20.82 -2.79 -3.42
CA CYS A 322 19.87 -3.16 -4.46
C CYS A 322 20.41 -2.78 -5.83
N THR A 323 20.22 -3.66 -6.80
CA THR A 323 20.50 -3.39 -8.22
C THR A 323 19.23 -2.98 -8.98
N MET A 324 18.07 -3.30 -8.41
CA MET A 324 16.77 -2.87 -8.92
C MET A 324 16.39 -1.48 -8.40
N PRO A 325 15.57 -0.71 -9.15
CA PRO A 325 15.09 0.60 -8.71
C PRO A 325 14.44 0.56 -7.33
N LEU A 326 14.84 1.50 -6.48
CA LEU A 326 14.37 1.56 -5.10
C LEU A 326 12.91 1.99 -5.00
N THR A 327 12.28 1.49 -3.95
CA THR A 327 10.94 1.82 -3.43
C THR A 327 11.07 2.79 -2.27
N GLY A 328 12.06 2.55 -1.41
CA GLY A 328 12.42 3.41 -0.29
C GLY A 328 13.84 3.11 0.15
N LYS A 329 14.53 4.14 0.61
CA LYS A 329 15.90 4.06 1.12
C LYS A 329 15.88 3.86 2.63
N ARG A 330 16.63 2.87 3.15
CA ARG A 330 16.74 2.56 4.58
C ARG A 330 15.40 2.53 5.32
N CYS A 331 14.38 1.92 4.71
CA CYS A 331 13.03 1.88 5.25
C CYS A 331 12.70 0.55 5.95
N VAL A 332 13.29 -0.57 5.55
CA VAL A 332 13.00 -1.90 6.13
C VAL A 332 13.57 -2.07 7.52
N ASP A 333 12.78 -2.52 8.49
CA ASP A 333 13.19 -2.80 9.88
C ASP A 333 13.45 -4.29 10.14
N ARG A 334 12.71 -5.17 9.46
CA ARG A 334 12.87 -6.62 9.59
C ARG A 334 12.61 -7.34 8.27
N ILE A 335 13.35 -8.42 8.04
CA ILE A 335 13.19 -9.32 6.89
C ILE A 335 12.83 -10.71 7.42
N ILE A 336 11.74 -11.28 6.93
CA ILE A 336 11.28 -12.64 7.24
C ILE A 336 11.33 -13.44 5.94
N THR A 337 12.12 -14.52 5.96
CA THR A 337 12.17 -15.51 4.88
C THR A 337 11.84 -16.90 5.42
N GLU A 338 11.79 -17.88 4.53
CA GLU A 338 11.62 -19.29 4.88
C GLU A 338 12.84 -19.91 5.60
N LYS A 339 13.96 -19.19 5.63
CA LYS A 339 15.25 -19.64 6.18
C LYS A 339 15.68 -18.86 7.42
N ALA A 340 15.43 -17.56 7.45
CA ALA A 340 15.96 -16.69 8.49
C ALA A 340 15.04 -15.48 8.76
N VAL A 341 15.18 -14.93 9.97
CA VAL A 341 14.67 -13.60 10.33
C VAL A 341 15.85 -12.69 10.63
N PHE A 342 15.89 -11.54 9.95
CA PHE A 342 16.88 -10.50 10.18
C PHE A 342 16.24 -9.24 10.72
N ASP A 343 16.84 -8.65 11.76
CA ASP A 343 16.63 -7.24 12.09
C ASP A 343 17.57 -6.38 11.26
N VAL A 344 17.06 -5.23 10.83
CA VAL A 344 17.75 -4.31 9.92
C VAL A 344 17.91 -2.96 10.59
N HIS A 345 19.11 -2.67 11.05
CA HIS A 345 19.42 -1.36 11.62
C HIS A 345 20.01 -0.44 10.54
N LYS A 346 19.47 0.78 10.42
CA LYS A 346 19.79 1.69 9.30
C LYS A 346 21.26 2.12 9.22
N LYS A 347 22.03 1.93 10.30
CA LYS A 347 23.46 2.27 10.40
C LYS A 347 24.39 1.06 10.47
N THR A 348 24.00 0.01 11.19
CA THR A 348 24.87 -1.15 11.46
C THR A 348 24.55 -2.35 10.58
N GLY A 349 23.40 -2.33 9.90
CA GLY A 349 23.00 -3.32 8.91
C GLY A 349 22.23 -4.50 9.51
N LEU A 350 22.42 -5.66 8.91
CA LEU A 350 21.67 -6.89 9.19
C LEU A 350 22.16 -7.59 10.46
N THR A 351 21.23 -8.05 11.29
CA THR A 351 21.48 -8.96 12.41
C THR A 351 20.57 -10.18 12.27
N LEU A 352 21.14 -11.38 12.18
CA LEU A 352 20.42 -12.64 12.16
C LEU A 352 19.84 -12.91 13.56
N MET A 353 18.51 -12.93 13.65
CA MET A 353 17.76 -13.08 14.92
C MET A 353 17.18 -14.48 15.08
N GLU A 354 16.69 -15.06 13.99
CA GLU A 354 16.11 -16.40 14.00
C GLU A 354 16.54 -17.21 12.79
N LEU A 355 16.69 -18.53 12.99
CA LEU A 355 17.15 -19.46 11.97
C LEU A 355 16.19 -20.64 11.87
N TRP A 356 15.79 -21.02 10.66
CA TRP A 356 14.92 -22.18 10.44
C TRP A 356 15.62 -23.47 10.88
N ASP A 357 14.85 -24.38 11.48
CA ASP A 357 15.39 -25.63 12.01
C ASP A 357 16.05 -26.47 10.90
N GLY A 358 17.17 -27.11 11.24
CA GLY A 358 18.01 -27.86 10.31
C GLY A 358 18.91 -27.02 9.39
N LEU A 359 18.87 -25.68 9.44
CA LEU A 359 19.85 -24.82 8.75
C LEU A 359 20.97 -24.36 9.70
N THR A 360 22.11 -24.03 9.12
CA THR A 360 23.24 -23.43 9.85
C THR A 360 23.43 -21.97 9.45
N VAL A 361 24.15 -21.21 10.29
CA VAL A 361 24.57 -19.83 9.96
C VAL A 361 25.37 -19.79 8.65
N GLU A 362 26.15 -20.84 8.36
CA GLU A 362 26.95 -20.92 7.14
C GLU A 362 26.07 -21.07 5.90
N ASP A 363 24.95 -21.80 5.98
CA ASP A 363 23.98 -21.88 4.89
C ASP A 363 23.35 -20.53 4.58
N ILE A 364 23.09 -19.73 5.62
CA ILE A 364 22.58 -18.37 5.47
C ILE A 364 23.64 -17.46 4.84
N LYS A 365 24.90 -17.54 5.28
CA LYS A 365 26.01 -16.79 4.66
C LYS A 365 26.14 -17.08 3.17
N LYS A 366 26.03 -18.36 2.77
CA LYS A 366 26.09 -18.77 1.35
C LYS A 366 24.91 -18.28 0.52
N SER A 367 23.76 -18.04 1.14
CA SER A 367 22.53 -17.62 0.46
C SER A 367 22.16 -16.14 0.66
N THR A 368 23.02 -15.36 1.34
CA THR A 368 22.85 -13.92 1.58
C THR A 368 23.98 -13.15 0.90
N GLY A 369 23.65 -12.20 0.02
CA GLY A 369 24.61 -11.36 -0.71
C GLY A 369 25.13 -10.15 0.07
N SER A 370 25.10 -10.20 1.40
CA SER A 370 25.53 -9.14 2.32
C SER A 370 26.08 -9.77 3.60
N PRO A 371 27.15 -9.21 4.21
CA PRO A 371 27.53 -9.54 5.58
C PRO A 371 26.39 -9.21 6.56
N PHE A 372 26.30 -10.00 7.62
CA PHE A 372 25.37 -9.79 8.72
C PHE A 372 26.03 -10.20 10.04
N ALA A 373 25.62 -9.54 11.13
CA ALA A 373 25.93 -9.97 12.48
C ALA A 373 25.03 -11.14 12.88
N VAL A 374 25.48 -11.96 13.83
CA VAL A 374 24.65 -13.00 14.45
C VAL A 374 24.29 -12.53 15.85
N SER A 375 22.99 -12.56 16.18
CA SER A 375 22.56 -12.19 17.52
C SER A 375 23.14 -13.16 18.57
N PRO A 376 23.66 -12.66 19.70
CA PRO A 376 24.02 -13.52 20.84
C PRO A 376 22.82 -14.32 21.37
N SER A 377 21.59 -13.84 21.11
CA SER A 377 20.33 -14.51 21.45
C SER A 377 19.68 -15.17 20.21
N LEU A 378 20.49 -15.62 19.24
CA LEU A 378 20.00 -16.36 18.08
C LEU A 378 19.18 -17.57 18.55
N ARG A 379 17.98 -17.72 17.98
CA ARG A 379 17.04 -18.78 18.36
C ARG A 379 16.45 -19.47 17.13
N PRO A 380 15.86 -20.67 17.28
CA PRO A 380 15.08 -21.28 16.23
C PRO A 380 13.94 -20.36 15.77
N MET A 381 13.65 -20.36 14.46
CA MET A 381 12.58 -19.56 13.88
C MET A 381 11.23 -19.97 14.45
N GLN A 382 10.52 -18.97 14.97
CA GLN A 382 9.23 -19.20 15.59
C GLN A 382 8.15 -19.46 14.54
N GLN A 383 7.13 -20.22 14.92
CA GLN A 383 5.93 -20.46 14.12
C GLN A 383 4.72 -20.34 15.04
N VAL A 384 3.63 -19.73 14.57
CA VAL A 384 2.35 -19.80 15.29
C VAL A 384 1.97 -21.28 15.46
N LYS A 385 1.71 -21.68 16.70
CA LYS A 385 1.11 -22.97 17.02
C LYS A 385 -0.40 -22.81 16.82
N MET A 386 -0.98 -23.62 15.94
CA MET A 386 -2.42 -23.71 15.76
C MET A 386 -3.06 -24.43 16.94
#